data_AF-A0A317Z634-F1
#
_entry.id   AF-A0A317Z634-F1
#
_cell.length_a   1.000
_cell.length_b   1.000
_cell.length_c   1.000
_cell.angle_alpha   90.00
_cell.angle_beta   90.00
_cell.angle_gamma   90.00
#
_symmetry.space_group_name_H-M   'P 1'
#
loop_
_entity.id
_entity.type
_entity.pdbx_description
1 polymer ?
#
loop_
_entity_poly.entity_id
_entity_poly.type
_entity_poly.pdbx_seq_one_letter_code
_entity_poly.pdbx_strand_id
1 'polypeptide(L)'
;TIMPNLDHQLSKYKKEIEFQFKSIFHTFSSACAMHNNRPDVTFNSLAHTIQEAKSIAFRDVKNHFVRNENSYYHYFDMREDQLEILKRIKNHIRHINANDVMSAHVAQLFHEMAENVNENNYTALRLHTLYQIRLEIDQLPLPQTHEELLTRSSMIQILYDTEEYLTIKAKFGSLKMHHEI
;
A
#
# COMPACT_ATOMS: atom_id res chain seq x y z
N THR A 1 -18.63 22.79 -11.15
CA THR A 1 -18.52 23.39 -9.80
C THR A 1 -19.12 22.42 -8.82
N ILE A 2 -18.27 21.64 -8.18
CA ILE A 2 -18.67 20.65 -7.18
C ILE A 2 -19.44 21.37 -6.06
N MET A 3 -20.53 20.79 -5.58
CA MET A 3 -21.20 21.30 -4.39
C MET A 3 -20.19 21.28 -3.23
N PRO A 4 -19.90 22.42 -2.56
CA PRO A 4 -18.81 22.52 -1.58
C PRO A 4 -18.91 21.53 -0.40
N ASN A 5 -20.10 20.99 -0.15
CA ASN A 5 -20.31 19.96 0.86
C ASN A 5 -19.78 18.56 0.43
N LEU A 6 -19.90 18.22 -0.85
CA LEU A 6 -19.51 16.92 -1.39
C LEU A 6 -17.98 16.77 -1.48
N ASP A 7 -17.30 17.81 -1.95
CA ASP A 7 -15.83 17.87 -1.96
C ASP A 7 -15.23 17.68 -0.56
N HIS A 8 -15.82 18.36 0.43
CA HIS A 8 -15.42 18.22 1.82
C HIS A 8 -15.63 16.79 2.35
N GLN A 9 -16.73 16.14 1.95
CA GLN A 9 -17.01 14.75 2.31
C GLN A 9 -16.01 13.77 1.66
N LEU A 10 -15.73 13.89 0.37
CA LEU A 10 -14.76 13.05 -0.34
C LEU A 10 -13.34 13.24 0.20
N SER A 11 -12.97 14.48 0.54
CA SER A 11 -11.70 14.80 1.19
C SER A 11 -11.56 14.14 2.57
N LYS A 12 -12.64 14.08 3.35
CA LYS A 12 -12.67 13.35 4.63
C LYS A 12 -12.45 11.85 4.44
N TYR A 13 -13.16 11.23 3.51
CA TYR A 13 -12.96 9.82 3.19
C TYR A 13 -11.53 9.52 2.74
N LYS A 14 -10.94 10.40 1.91
CA LYS A 14 -9.54 10.27 1.51
C LYS A 14 -8.60 10.25 2.71
N LYS A 15 -8.75 11.18 3.66
CA LYS A 15 -7.91 11.24 4.88
C LYS A 15 -8.11 10.03 5.78
N GLU A 16 -9.34 9.56 5.94
CA GLU A 16 -9.65 8.36 6.72
C GLU A 16 -8.98 7.12 6.12
N ILE A 17 -9.11 6.94 4.81
CA ILE A 17 -8.45 5.84 4.09
C ILE A 17 -6.93 5.93 4.25
N GLU A 18 -6.33 7.12 4.06
CA GLU A 18 -4.88 7.31 4.24
C GLU A 18 -4.42 6.96 5.66
N PHE A 19 -5.21 7.31 6.69
CA PHE A 19 -4.93 6.96 8.07
C PHE A 19 -5.00 5.44 8.31
N GLN A 20 -6.02 4.77 7.77
CA GLN A 20 -6.16 3.32 7.87
C GLN A 20 -5.00 2.58 7.17
N PHE A 21 -4.59 3.03 5.98
CA PHE A 21 -3.39 2.51 5.30
C PHE A 21 -2.12 2.70 6.15
N LYS A 22 -1.93 3.90 6.73
CA LYS A 22 -0.80 4.18 7.63
C LYS A 22 -0.76 3.21 8.81
N SER A 23 -1.90 3.00 9.46
CA SER A 23 -2.01 2.04 10.57
C SER A 23 -1.63 0.62 10.15
N ILE A 24 -2.11 0.15 8.98
CA ILE A 24 -1.79 -1.18 8.46
C ILE A 24 -0.28 -1.33 8.21
N PHE A 25 0.36 -0.35 7.56
CA PHE A 25 1.80 -0.41 7.30
C PHE A 25 2.64 -0.37 8.58
N HIS A 26 2.22 0.37 9.61
CA HIS A 26 2.87 0.29 10.92
C HIS A 26 2.74 -1.09 11.55
N THR A 27 1.56 -1.71 11.47
CA THR A 27 1.36 -3.08 11.97
C THR A 27 2.24 -4.08 11.21
N PHE A 28 2.35 -3.96 9.88
CA PHE A 28 3.25 -4.80 9.08
C PHE A 28 4.73 -4.57 9.40
N SER A 29 5.15 -3.31 9.56
CA SER A 29 6.50 -2.95 9.97
C SER A 29 6.87 -3.59 11.32
N SER A 30 6.00 -3.42 12.33
CA SER A 30 6.18 -4.04 13.65
C SER A 30 6.20 -5.57 13.57
N ALA A 31 5.31 -6.17 12.77
CA ALA A 31 5.25 -7.61 12.61
C ALA A 31 6.55 -8.18 12.00
N CYS A 32 7.11 -7.52 10.99
CA CYS A 32 8.38 -7.92 10.39
C CYS A 32 9.55 -7.71 11.36
N ALA A 33 9.60 -6.59 12.09
CA ALA A 33 10.68 -6.28 13.03
C ALA A 33 10.71 -7.23 14.24
N MET A 34 9.54 -7.66 14.71
CA MET A 34 9.39 -8.52 15.88
C MET A 34 9.24 -10.01 15.53
N HIS A 35 9.34 -10.38 14.26
CA HIS A 35 9.06 -11.73 13.75
C HIS A 35 7.69 -12.26 14.19
N ASN A 36 6.70 -11.37 14.30
CA ASN A 36 5.33 -11.72 14.65
C ASN A 36 4.56 -12.17 13.41
N ASN A 37 4.39 -13.48 13.26
CA ASN A 37 3.63 -14.09 12.16
C ASN A 37 2.10 -13.96 12.28
N ARG A 38 1.59 -13.23 13.26
CA ARG A 38 0.15 -12.96 13.46
C ARG A 38 -0.09 -11.46 13.65
N PRO A 39 0.09 -10.65 12.59
CA PRO A 39 -0.22 -9.23 12.66
C PRO A 39 -1.71 -9.03 12.97
N ASP A 40 -1.99 -8.28 14.03
CA ASP A 40 -3.35 -7.91 14.43
C ASP A 40 -3.86 -6.78 13.53
N VAL A 41 -4.34 -7.17 12.35
CA VAL A 41 -4.86 -6.25 11.35
C VAL A 41 -6.13 -6.82 10.73
N THR A 42 -7.14 -5.97 10.57
CA THR A 42 -8.38 -6.31 9.87
C THR A 42 -8.61 -5.33 8.73
N PHE A 43 -9.23 -5.81 7.66
CA PHE A 43 -9.44 -5.03 6.43
C PHE A 43 -10.90 -4.61 6.24
N ASN A 44 -11.82 -5.11 7.05
CA ASN A 44 -13.26 -4.90 6.87
C ASN A 44 -13.63 -3.41 6.96
N SER A 45 -13.07 -2.69 7.93
CA SER A 45 -13.31 -1.25 8.08
C SER A 45 -12.81 -0.47 6.86
N LEU A 46 -11.55 -0.69 6.45
CA LEU A 46 -10.97 -0.04 5.27
C LEU A 46 -11.74 -0.37 3.97
N ALA A 47 -12.10 -1.65 3.78
CA ALA A 47 -12.91 -2.07 2.64
C ALA A 47 -14.24 -1.32 2.61
N HIS A 48 -14.93 -1.22 3.74
CA HIS A 48 -16.19 -0.51 3.85
C HIS A 48 -16.03 0.99 3.54
N THR A 49 -15.05 1.65 4.15
CA THR A 49 -14.74 3.08 3.90
C THR A 49 -14.47 3.35 2.41
N ILE A 50 -13.68 2.49 1.74
CA ILE A 50 -13.40 2.61 0.31
C ILE A 50 -14.68 2.46 -0.52
N GLN A 51 -15.51 1.45 -0.23
CA GLN A 51 -16.77 1.24 -0.97
C GLN A 51 -17.72 2.43 -0.86
N GLU A 52 -17.89 2.98 0.35
CA GLU A 52 -18.72 4.16 0.55
C GLU A 52 -18.19 5.36 -0.25
N ALA A 53 -16.88 5.63 -0.14
CA ALA A 53 -16.23 6.73 -0.83
C ALA A 53 -16.36 6.61 -2.36
N LYS A 54 -16.13 5.40 -2.92
CA LYS A 54 -16.33 5.11 -4.36
C LYS A 54 -17.77 5.35 -4.79
N SER A 55 -18.75 4.89 -4.01
CA SER A 55 -20.18 5.05 -4.31
C SER A 55 -20.58 6.52 -4.37
N ILE A 56 -20.10 7.33 -3.42
CA ILE A 56 -20.36 8.77 -3.38
C ILE A 56 -19.67 9.47 -4.55
N ALA A 57 -18.39 9.17 -4.80
CA ALA A 57 -17.64 9.74 -5.92
C ALA A 57 -18.28 9.39 -7.27
N PHE A 58 -18.78 8.16 -7.44
CA PHE A 58 -19.45 7.74 -8.68
C PHE A 58 -20.76 8.49 -8.97
N ARG A 59 -21.52 8.84 -7.91
CA ARG A 59 -22.73 9.66 -8.06
C ARG A 59 -22.39 11.08 -8.54
N ASP A 60 -21.27 11.63 -8.07
CA ASP A 60 -20.76 12.93 -8.51
C ASP A 60 -20.43 12.91 -10.02
N VAL A 61 -19.69 11.88 -10.46
CA VAL A 61 -19.34 11.68 -11.89
C VAL A 61 -20.56 11.70 -12.80
N LYS A 62 -21.64 11.02 -12.39
CA LYS A 62 -22.90 10.96 -13.17
C LYS A 62 -23.59 12.33 -13.28
N ASN A 63 -23.43 13.17 -12.27
CA ASN A 63 -24.07 14.48 -12.19
C ASN A 63 -23.24 15.61 -12.82
N HIS A 64 -21.94 15.39 -13.04
CA HIS A 64 -20.99 16.35 -13.62
C HIS A 64 -20.24 15.73 -14.82
N PHE A 65 -20.94 15.64 -15.95
CA PHE A 65 -20.50 15.01 -17.20
C PHE A 65 -19.31 15.69 -17.93
N VAL A 66 -18.66 16.69 -17.34
CA VAL A 66 -17.55 17.43 -17.97
C VAL A 66 -16.20 16.80 -17.60
N ARG A 67 -15.51 16.35 -18.65
CA ARG A 67 -14.31 15.49 -18.77
C ARG A 67 -13.08 15.68 -17.84
N ASN A 68 -13.04 16.60 -16.88
CA ASN A 68 -11.79 16.92 -16.15
C ASN A 68 -11.80 16.73 -14.61
N GLU A 69 -12.86 16.21 -13.98
CA GLU A 69 -12.97 16.23 -12.50
C GLU A 69 -12.98 14.84 -11.79
N ASN A 70 -12.82 13.70 -12.47
CA ASN A 70 -12.95 12.36 -11.83
C ASN A 70 -11.77 11.89 -10.94
N SER A 71 -11.02 12.81 -10.34
CA SER A 71 -9.81 12.48 -9.57
C SER A 71 -10.10 11.64 -8.31
N TYR A 72 -11.25 11.84 -7.66
CA TYR A 72 -11.62 11.10 -6.44
C TYR A 72 -12.04 9.66 -6.74
N TYR A 73 -12.86 9.43 -7.76
CA TYR A 73 -13.29 8.07 -8.11
C TYR A 73 -12.06 7.20 -8.44
N HIS A 74 -11.18 7.67 -9.32
CA HIS A 74 -9.95 6.96 -9.67
C HIS A 74 -8.99 6.81 -8.48
N TYR A 75 -8.96 7.77 -7.55
CA TYR A 75 -8.19 7.63 -6.32
C TYR A 75 -8.70 6.49 -5.45
N PHE A 76 -10.01 6.42 -5.21
CA PHE A 76 -10.59 5.36 -4.38
C PHE A 76 -10.55 4.00 -5.08
N ASP A 77 -10.66 3.97 -6.41
CA ASP A 77 -10.45 2.77 -7.23
C ASP A 77 -9.02 2.23 -7.05
N MET A 78 -8.00 3.08 -7.19
CA MET A 78 -6.60 2.72 -6.89
C MET A 78 -6.43 2.21 -5.45
N ARG A 79 -7.11 2.80 -4.46
CA ARG A 79 -7.02 2.34 -3.06
C ARG A 79 -7.69 0.98 -2.85
N GLU A 80 -8.71 0.63 -3.62
CA GLU A 80 -9.29 -0.71 -3.61
C GLU A 80 -8.30 -1.75 -4.12
N ASP A 81 -7.63 -1.49 -5.25
CA ASP A 81 -6.60 -2.39 -5.77
C ASP A 81 -5.47 -2.59 -4.75
N GLN A 82 -5.01 -1.50 -4.15
CA GLN A 82 -3.99 -1.54 -3.10
C GLN A 82 -4.41 -2.32 -1.85
N LEU A 83 -5.70 -2.32 -1.50
CA LEU A 83 -6.21 -3.10 -0.38
C LEU A 83 -6.04 -4.61 -0.61
N GLU A 84 -6.27 -5.08 -1.84
CA GLU A 84 -6.08 -6.50 -2.16
C GLU A 84 -4.62 -6.92 -2.01
N ILE A 85 -3.69 -6.04 -2.34
CA ILE A 85 -2.25 -6.28 -2.15
C ILE A 85 -1.91 -6.37 -0.66
N LEU A 86 -2.45 -5.49 0.18
CA LEU A 86 -2.24 -5.56 1.63
C LEU A 86 -2.73 -6.89 2.23
N LYS A 87 -3.83 -7.45 1.71
CA LYS A 87 -4.31 -8.78 2.13
C LYS A 87 -3.31 -9.88 1.78
N ARG A 88 -2.69 -9.83 0.59
CA ARG A 88 -1.64 -10.79 0.20
C ARG A 88 -0.38 -10.65 1.05
N ILE A 89 0.09 -9.42 1.27
CA ILE A 89 1.22 -9.13 2.18
C ILE A 89 0.97 -9.72 3.56
N LYS A 90 -0.24 -9.55 4.14
CA LYS A 90 -0.59 -10.17 5.43
C LYS A 90 -0.42 -11.69 5.40
N ASN A 91 -0.82 -12.35 4.33
CA ASN A 91 -0.67 -13.80 4.20
C ASN A 91 0.79 -14.23 4.12
N HIS A 92 1.66 -13.46 3.45
CA HIS A 92 3.09 -13.73 3.44
C HIS A 92 3.73 -13.53 4.83
N ILE A 93 3.34 -12.50 5.58
CA ILE A 93 3.84 -12.26 6.94
C ILE A 93 3.59 -13.47 7.86
N ARG A 94 2.50 -14.22 7.65
CA ARG A 94 2.18 -15.42 8.45
C ARG A 94 3.20 -16.56 8.35
N HIS A 95 4.09 -16.50 7.36
CA HIS A 95 5.10 -17.51 7.11
C HIS A 95 6.52 -17.03 7.51
N ILE A 96 6.65 -15.84 8.12
CA ILE A 96 7.89 -15.36 8.71
C ILE A 96 8.05 -16.05 10.07
N ASN A 97 8.87 -17.10 10.13
CA ASN A 97 9.02 -17.96 11.32
C ASN A 97 10.48 -18.09 11.80
N ALA A 98 11.43 -17.50 11.09
CA ALA A 98 12.84 -17.46 11.47
C ALA A 98 13.37 -16.03 11.51
N ASN A 99 14.49 -15.83 12.24
CA ASN A 99 15.23 -14.59 12.19
C ASN A 99 15.94 -14.50 10.83
N ASP A 100 15.56 -13.51 10.03
CA ASP A 100 16.22 -13.21 8.77
C ASP A 100 16.62 -11.74 8.75
N VAL A 101 17.85 -11.46 8.30
CA VAL A 101 18.40 -10.09 8.18
C VAL A 101 17.53 -9.18 7.30
N MET A 102 16.77 -9.76 6.36
CA MET A 102 15.83 -9.03 5.51
C MET A 102 14.60 -8.54 6.25
N SER A 103 14.26 -9.15 7.40
CA SER A 103 13.09 -8.74 8.20
C SER A 103 13.19 -7.28 8.65
N ALA A 104 14.40 -6.86 9.05
CA ALA A 104 14.66 -5.47 9.44
C ALA A 104 14.53 -4.50 8.26
N HIS A 105 15.03 -4.89 7.09
CA HIS A 105 14.95 -4.09 5.87
C HIS A 105 13.51 -3.90 5.39
N VAL A 106 12.73 -4.98 5.35
CA VAL A 106 11.30 -4.95 5.01
C VAL A 106 10.51 -4.16 6.05
N ALA A 107 10.82 -4.32 7.34
CA ALA A 107 10.18 -3.55 8.40
C ALA A 107 10.41 -2.03 8.23
N GLN A 108 11.64 -1.63 7.90
CA GLN A 108 11.98 -0.23 7.66
C GLN A 108 11.28 0.32 6.41
N LEU A 109 11.26 -0.45 5.32
CA LEU A 109 10.52 -0.06 4.10
C LEU A 109 9.04 0.18 4.41
N PHE A 110 8.38 -0.70 5.16
CA PHE A 110 6.99 -0.50 5.57
C PHE A 110 6.80 0.69 6.51
N HIS A 111 7.73 0.95 7.42
CA HIS A 111 7.69 2.14 8.27
C HIS A 111 7.71 3.41 7.42
N GLU A 112 8.62 3.50 6.45
CA GLU A 112 8.73 4.65 5.56
C GLU A 112 7.51 4.82 4.65
N MET A 113 6.90 3.72 4.22
CA MET A 113 5.63 3.75 3.49
C MET A 113 4.49 4.29 4.35
N ALA A 114 4.43 3.91 5.64
CA ALA A 114 3.44 4.40 6.59
C ALA A 114 3.54 5.92 6.79
N GLU A 115 4.75 6.47 6.83
CA GLU A 115 4.96 7.92 6.97
C GLU A 115 4.62 8.71 5.70
N ASN A 116 4.59 8.08 4.52
CA ASN A 116 4.48 8.76 3.22
C ASN A 116 3.32 8.22 2.34
N VAL A 117 2.23 7.75 2.95
CA VAL A 117 1.09 7.11 2.24
C VAL A 117 0.48 8.01 1.16
N ASN A 118 0.45 9.33 1.38
CA ASN A 118 -0.17 10.31 0.48
C ASN A 118 0.82 10.97 -0.51
N GLU A 119 2.13 10.82 -0.29
CA GLU A 119 3.13 11.57 -1.07
C GLU A 119 3.50 10.84 -2.37
N ASN A 120 3.17 11.43 -3.52
CA ASN A 120 3.48 10.82 -4.83
C ASN A 120 4.98 10.80 -5.13
N ASN A 121 5.70 11.86 -4.72
CA ASN A 121 7.14 12.02 -4.97
C ASN A 121 8.00 10.96 -4.25
N TYR A 122 7.46 10.31 -3.23
CA TYR A 122 8.16 9.28 -2.48
C TYR A 122 8.09 7.90 -3.13
N THR A 123 7.25 7.71 -4.14
CA THR A 123 7.07 6.40 -4.80
C THR A 123 8.36 5.92 -5.46
N ALA A 124 9.07 6.79 -6.17
CA ALA A 124 10.35 6.46 -6.81
C ALA A 124 11.43 6.12 -5.78
N LEU A 125 11.49 6.87 -4.68
CA LEU A 125 12.43 6.61 -3.59
C LEU A 125 12.16 5.25 -2.93
N ARG A 126 10.89 4.89 -2.69
CA ARG A 126 10.53 3.58 -2.12
C ARG A 126 10.82 2.43 -3.08
N LEU A 127 10.59 2.61 -4.38
CA LEU A 127 10.99 1.64 -5.40
C LEU A 127 12.50 1.43 -5.42
N HIS A 128 13.29 2.50 -5.32
CA HIS A 128 14.74 2.41 -5.21
C HIS A 128 15.16 1.58 -3.99
N THR A 129 14.66 1.92 -2.79
CA THR A 129 14.93 1.15 -1.56
C THR A 129 14.54 -0.32 -1.72
N LEU A 130 13.38 -0.61 -2.31
CA LEU A 130 12.93 -1.98 -2.58
C LEU A 130 13.91 -2.75 -3.47
N TYR A 131 14.41 -2.14 -4.54
CA TYR A 131 15.39 -2.78 -5.40
C TYR A 131 16.74 -2.99 -4.71
N GLN A 132 17.16 -2.09 -3.82
CA GLN A 132 18.37 -2.30 -3.01
C GLN A 132 18.23 -3.55 -2.13
N ILE A 133 17.08 -3.71 -1.45
CA ILE A 133 16.80 -4.90 -0.64
C ILE A 133 16.84 -6.17 -1.50
N ARG A 134 16.30 -6.12 -2.73
CA ARG A 134 16.38 -7.26 -3.67
C ARG A 134 17.82 -7.62 -4.04
N LEU A 135 18.67 -6.65 -4.31
CA LEU A 135 20.07 -6.89 -4.64
C LEU A 135 20.85 -7.50 -3.46
N GLU A 136 20.49 -7.10 -2.23
CA GLU A 136 21.08 -7.68 -1.03
C GLU A 136 20.70 -9.15 -0.84
N ILE A 137 19.48 -9.55 -1.21
CA ILE A 137 19.04 -10.96 -1.16
C ILE A 137 19.97 -11.88 -1.94
N ASP A 138 20.44 -11.44 -3.11
CA ASP A 138 21.32 -12.24 -3.98
C ASP A 138 22.72 -12.47 -3.37
N GLN A 139 23.11 -11.65 -2.37
CA GLN A 139 24.39 -11.77 -1.68
C GLN A 139 24.31 -12.62 -0.40
N LEU A 140 23.10 -13.01 0.03
CA LEU A 140 22.92 -13.77 1.25
C LEU A 140 23.23 -15.26 1.02
N PRO A 141 23.73 -15.97 2.06
CA PRO A 141 23.85 -17.41 1.98
C PRO A 141 22.49 -18.07 1.74
N LEU A 142 22.53 -19.24 1.09
CA LEU A 142 21.34 -20.07 0.93
C LEU A 142 20.75 -20.43 2.31
N PRO A 143 19.42 -20.49 2.43
CA PRO A 143 18.77 -21.00 3.63
C PRO A 143 19.29 -22.39 4.00
N GLN A 144 19.67 -22.58 5.26
CA GLN A 144 20.15 -23.85 5.79
C GLN A 144 19.01 -24.69 6.37
N THR A 145 17.91 -24.04 6.75
CA THR A 145 16.73 -24.69 7.31
C THR A 145 15.48 -24.43 6.46
N HIS A 146 14.48 -25.30 6.61
CA HIS A 146 13.18 -25.11 5.96
C HIS A 146 12.48 -23.83 6.44
N GLU A 147 12.65 -23.45 7.71
CA GLU A 147 12.08 -22.22 8.28
C GLU A 147 12.74 -20.96 7.67
N GLU A 148 14.06 -20.96 7.53
CA GLU A 148 14.78 -19.91 6.80
C GLU A 148 14.34 -19.82 5.34
N LEU A 149 14.12 -20.97 4.67
CA LEU A 149 13.64 -21.00 3.29
C LEU A 149 12.26 -20.36 3.15
N LEU A 150 11.32 -20.75 4.02
CA LEU A 150 9.97 -20.18 4.03
C LEU A 150 9.98 -18.69 4.35
N THR A 151 10.79 -18.27 5.33
CA THR A 151 10.93 -16.87 5.69
C THR A 151 11.50 -16.06 4.52
N ARG A 152 12.59 -16.52 3.90
CA ARG A 152 13.21 -15.84 2.74
C ARG A 152 12.25 -15.76 1.57
N SER A 153 11.57 -16.86 1.24
CA SER A 153 10.54 -16.89 0.19
C SER A 153 9.43 -15.88 0.47
N SER A 154 8.99 -15.76 1.73
CA SER A 154 7.95 -14.83 2.14
C SER A 154 8.38 -13.38 2.01
N MET A 155 9.62 -13.04 2.39
CA MET A 155 10.19 -11.71 2.21
C MET A 155 10.26 -11.32 0.73
N ILE A 156 10.67 -12.25 -0.14
CA ILE A 156 10.71 -12.03 -1.58
C ILE A 156 9.29 -11.75 -2.13
N GLN A 157 8.29 -12.54 -1.75
CA GLN A 157 6.91 -12.30 -2.16
C GLN A 157 6.37 -10.96 -1.66
N ILE A 158 6.68 -10.58 -0.42
CA ILE A 158 6.35 -9.26 0.12
C ILE A 158 6.96 -8.14 -0.73
N LEU A 159 8.20 -8.27 -1.18
CA LEU A 159 8.84 -7.28 -2.05
C LEU A 159 8.17 -7.21 -3.43
N TYR A 160 7.67 -8.32 -3.99
CA TYR A 160 6.89 -8.28 -5.24
C TYR A 160 5.55 -7.57 -5.06
N ASP A 161 4.80 -7.92 -4.02
CA ASP A 161 3.53 -7.24 -3.70
C ASP A 161 3.75 -5.74 -3.43
N THR A 162 4.83 -5.38 -2.74
CA THR A 162 5.15 -3.98 -2.43
C THR A 162 5.50 -3.18 -3.69
N GLU A 163 6.19 -3.79 -4.65
CA GLU A 163 6.47 -3.18 -5.95
C GLU A 163 5.18 -2.95 -6.75
N GLU A 164 4.26 -3.91 -6.75
CA GLU A 164 2.95 -3.77 -7.38
C GLU A 164 2.15 -2.62 -6.75
N TYR A 165 2.12 -2.55 -5.41
CA TYR A 165 1.48 -1.47 -4.65
C TYR A 165 1.99 -0.08 -5.07
N LEU A 166 3.31 0.06 -5.15
CA LEU A 166 3.97 1.31 -5.54
C LEU A 166 3.74 1.62 -7.02
N THR A 167 3.72 0.61 -7.88
CA THR A 167 3.47 0.77 -9.32
C THR A 167 2.06 1.26 -9.61
N ILE A 168 1.05 0.76 -8.88
CA ILE A 168 -0.33 1.26 -8.96
C ILE A 168 -0.39 2.73 -8.54
N LYS A 169 0.29 3.10 -7.45
CA LYS A 169 0.39 4.50 -6.99
C LYS A 169 1.07 5.39 -8.04
N ALA A 170 2.16 4.92 -8.64
CA ALA A 170 2.91 5.65 -9.65
C ALA A 170 2.05 5.92 -10.89
N LYS A 171 1.36 4.90 -11.42
CA LYS A 171 0.45 5.02 -12.56
C LYS A 171 -0.65 6.06 -12.29
N PHE A 172 -1.24 6.04 -11.10
CA PHE A 172 -2.22 7.05 -10.70
C PHE A 172 -1.62 8.48 -10.64
N GLY A 173 -0.40 8.64 -10.12
CA GLY A 173 0.31 9.91 -10.12
C GLY A 173 0.58 10.46 -11.53
N SER A 174 1.01 9.61 -12.46
CA SER A 174 1.21 9.98 -13.87
C SER A 174 -0.10 10.36 -14.55
N LEU A 175 -1.21 9.67 -14.25
CA LEU A 175 -2.54 10.04 -14.76
C LEU A 175 -2.93 11.46 -14.32
N LYS A 176 -2.62 11.88 -13.09
CA LYS A 176 -2.87 13.26 -12.64
C LYS A 176 -2.07 14.30 -13.43
N MET A 177 -0.77 14.05 -13.64
CA MET A 177 0.08 15.00 -14.39
C MET A 177 -0.43 15.25 -15.81
N HIS A 178 -1.05 14.26 -16.47
CA HIS A 178 -1.59 14.43 -17.82
C HIS A 178 -2.92 15.21 -17.87
N HIS A 179 -3.68 15.29 -16.76
CA HIS A 179 -4.94 16.04 -16.71
C HIS A 179 -4.76 17.49 -16.25
N GLU A 180 -3.58 17.85 -15.74
CA GLU A 180 -3.23 19.21 -15.28
C GLU A 180 -2.45 20.04 -16.35
N ILE A 181 -2.28 19.51 -17.57
CA ILE A 181 -1.67 20.18 -18.75
C ILE A 181 -2.77 20.48 -19.78
#